data_AF-A0A8T3C4I6-F1
#
_entry.id   AF-A0A8T3C4I6-F1
#
_cell.length_a   1.000
_cell.length_b   1.000
_cell.length_c   1.000
_cell.angle_alpha   90.00
_cell.angle_beta   90.00
_cell.angle_gamma   90.00
#
_symmetry.space_group_name_H-M   'P 1'
#
loop_
_entity.id
_entity.type
_entity.pdbx_description
1 polymer ?
#
loop_
_entity_poly.entity_id
_entity_poly.type
_entity_poly.pdbx_seq_one_letter_code
_entity_poly.pdbx_strand_id
1 'polypeptide(L)'
;MLGRHGAVLNFTCVEMKDFEQPEEAMCRPEELVRQVAAAAMGVGVGLAGEIALPRYDEAAHDQIVKTATMAEGEESETILISTTLALLMDSTWR
;
A
#
# COMPACT_ATOMS: atom_id res chain seq x y z
N MET A 1 -17.60 -2.93 -9.38
CA MET A 1 -17.24 -2.08 -10.55
C MET A 1 -16.00 -2.66 -11.23
N LEU A 2 -14.83 -2.66 -10.57
CA LEU A 2 -13.56 -3.14 -11.14
C LEU A 2 -13.55 -4.60 -11.62
N GLY A 3 -14.07 -5.54 -10.82
CA GLY A 3 -14.10 -6.96 -11.19
C GLY A 3 -14.89 -7.27 -12.47
N ARG A 4 -15.87 -6.42 -12.84
CA ARG A 4 -16.61 -6.56 -14.11
C ARG A 4 -15.76 -6.25 -15.35
N HIS A 5 -14.64 -5.55 -15.14
CA HIS A 5 -13.72 -5.10 -16.19
C HIS A 5 -12.38 -5.83 -16.14
N GLY A 6 -12.18 -6.80 -15.24
CA GLY A 6 -10.88 -7.44 -15.03
C GLY A 6 -9.77 -6.45 -14.63
N ALA A 7 -10.14 -5.33 -14.00
CA ALA A 7 -9.21 -4.29 -13.61
C ALA A 7 -8.59 -4.59 -12.24
N VAL A 8 -7.33 -4.19 -12.06
CA VAL A 8 -6.62 -4.19 -10.78
C VAL A 8 -6.90 -2.86 -10.06
N LEU A 9 -7.15 -2.91 -8.75
CA LEU A 9 -7.21 -1.71 -7.92
C LEU A 9 -5.78 -1.29 -7.56
N ASN A 10 -5.37 -0.07 -7.90
CA ASN A 10 -4.13 0.50 -7.40
C ASN A 10 -4.46 1.48 -6.26
N PHE A 11 -3.87 1.26 -5.09
CA PHE A 11 -4.17 2.03 -3.88
C PHE A 11 -2.90 2.60 -3.25
N THR A 12 -3.01 3.73 -2.56
CA THR A 12 -1.86 4.48 -2.04
C THR A 12 -1.77 4.41 -0.50
N CYS A 13 -0.79 5.12 0.09
CA CYS A 13 -0.51 5.20 1.54
C CYS A 13 0.05 3.91 2.17
N VAL A 14 0.62 3.00 1.37
CA VAL A 14 1.14 1.72 1.87
C VAL A 14 2.38 1.86 2.78
N GLU A 15 3.02 3.03 2.79
CA GLU A 15 4.16 3.36 3.64
C GLU A 15 3.78 4.00 4.98
N MET A 16 2.55 4.51 5.09
CA MET A 16 2.13 5.33 6.23
C MET A 16 1.85 4.49 7.48
N LYS A 17 2.18 5.05 8.64
CA LYS A 17 1.81 4.50 9.95
C LYS A 17 0.87 5.45 10.68
N ASP A 18 -0.03 4.90 11.46
CA ASP A 18 -1.03 5.67 12.20
C ASP A 18 -0.39 6.67 13.18
N PHE A 19 0.67 6.26 13.87
CA PHE A 19 1.33 7.10 14.88
C PHE A 19 2.14 8.26 14.28
N GLU A 20 2.38 8.24 12.96
CA GLU A 20 3.03 9.35 12.25
C GLU A 20 2.03 10.47 11.92
N GLN A 21 0.73 10.23 12.10
CA GLN A 21 -0.33 11.18 11.80
C GLN A 21 -0.73 12.00 13.05
N PRO A 22 -1.03 13.30 12.90
CA PRO A 22 -1.58 14.10 14.00
C PRO A 22 -2.90 13.51 14.52
N GLU A 23 -3.08 13.50 15.84
CA GLU A 23 -4.29 12.94 16.47
C GLU A 23 -5.56 13.67 16.02
N GLU A 24 -5.48 14.99 15.85
CA GLU A 24 -6.62 15.82 15.43
C GLU A 24 -7.08 15.54 13.99
N ALA A 25 -6.22 14.93 13.17
CA ALA A 25 -6.56 14.53 11.81
C ALA A 25 -7.43 13.27 11.77
N MET A 26 -7.57 12.55 12.90
CA MET A 26 -8.35 11.31 13.01
C MET A 26 -7.97 10.29 11.91
N CYS A 27 -6.69 10.27 11.53
CA CYS A 27 -6.19 9.48 10.42
C CYS A 27 -5.82 8.06 10.88
N ARG A 28 -6.19 7.06 10.06
CA ARG A 28 -5.97 5.62 10.29
C ARG A 28 -5.53 4.92 8.99
N PRO A 29 -4.37 5.29 8.40
CA PRO A 29 -3.91 4.73 7.14
C PRO A 29 -3.77 3.20 7.18
N GLU A 30 -3.32 2.62 8.31
CA GLU A 30 -3.11 1.17 8.40
C GLU A 30 -4.42 0.38 8.34
N GLU A 31 -5.47 0.83 9.03
CA GLU A 31 -6.81 0.25 8.94
C GLU A 31 -7.41 0.44 7.56
N LEU A 32 -7.23 1.62 6.95
CA LEU A 32 -7.78 1.92 5.63
C LEU A 32 -7.21 0.98 4.56
N VAL A 33 -5.89 0.81 4.53
CA VAL A 33 -5.23 -0.12 3.60
C VAL A 33 -5.73 -1.55 3.81
N ARG A 34 -5.86 -2.00 5.08
CA ARG A 34 -6.40 -3.33 5.41
C ARG A 34 -7.84 -3.51 4.93
N GLN A 35 -8.68 -2.50 5.09
CA GLN A 35 -10.07 -2.54 4.64
C GLN A 35 -10.17 -2.60 3.12
N VAL A 36 -9.36 -1.83 2.41
CA VAL A 36 -9.30 -1.85 0.95
C VAL A 36 -8.84 -3.21 0.43
N ALA A 37 -7.79 -3.77 1.03
CA ALA A 37 -7.31 -5.12 0.71
C ALA A 37 -8.39 -6.18 0.90
N ALA A 38 -9.06 -6.18 2.07
CA ALA A 38 -10.16 -7.11 2.34
C ALA A 38 -11.31 -6.96 1.33
N ALA A 39 -11.65 -5.72 0.94
CA ALA A 39 -12.71 -5.46 -0.02
C ALA A 39 -12.35 -5.93 -1.44
N ALA A 40 -11.10 -5.69 -1.88
CA ALA A 40 -10.61 -6.12 -3.19
C ALA A 40 -10.57 -7.65 -3.30
N MET A 41 -9.96 -8.33 -2.30
CA MET A 41 -9.93 -9.79 -2.22
C MET A 41 -11.33 -10.40 -2.15
N GLY A 42 -12.23 -9.81 -1.36
CA GLY A 42 -13.61 -10.29 -1.20
C GLY A 42 -14.43 -10.27 -2.49
N VAL A 43 -13.98 -9.58 -3.53
CA VAL A 43 -14.61 -9.58 -4.86
C VAL A 43 -13.70 -10.10 -5.98
N GLY A 44 -12.58 -10.72 -5.63
CA GLY A 44 -11.61 -11.28 -6.59
C GLY A 44 -10.98 -10.23 -7.51
N VAL A 45 -10.72 -9.03 -6.98
CA VAL A 45 -10.01 -7.96 -7.68
C VAL A 45 -8.59 -7.89 -7.13
N GLY A 46 -7.61 -8.04 -8.03
CA GLY A 46 -6.21 -7.85 -7.68
C GLY A 46 -5.93 -6.45 -7.14
N LEU A 47 -4.98 -6.35 -6.22
CA LEU A 47 -4.58 -5.12 -5.56
C LEU A 47 -3.11 -4.80 -5.84
N ALA A 48 -2.85 -3.56 -6.24
CA ALA A 48 -1.53 -2.96 -6.33
C ALA A 48 -1.41 -1.81 -5.32
N GLY A 49 -0.17 -1.49 -4.93
CA GLY A 49 0.15 -0.48 -3.93
C GLY A 49 1.11 0.60 -4.45
N GLU A 50 0.96 1.83 -3.96
CA GLU A 50 1.90 2.95 -4.19
C GLU A 50 2.14 3.73 -2.90
N ILE A 51 3.34 4.30 -2.75
CA ILE A 51 3.60 5.24 -1.65
C ILE A 51 2.83 6.54 -1.88
N ALA A 52 2.33 7.16 -0.82
CA ALA A 52 1.66 8.46 -0.92
C ALA A 52 2.65 9.63 -0.86
N LEU A 53 3.71 9.50 -0.05
CA LEU A 53 4.73 10.52 0.15
C LEU A 53 6.12 9.99 -0.20
N PRO A 54 7.05 10.83 -0.70
CA PRO A 54 8.44 10.44 -0.87
C PRO A 54 9.08 10.09 0.48
N ARG A 55 9.34 8.80 0.70
CA ARG A 55 10.00 8.26 1.90
C ARG A 55 11.18 7.40 1.45
N TYR A 56 12.31 7.57 2.14
CA TYR A 56 13.57 6.86 1.83
C TYR A 56 14.19 6.23 3.09
N ASP A 57 13.44 6.19 4.19
CA ASP A 57 13.84 5.60 5.45
C ASP A 57 13.41 4.14 5.58
N GLU A 58 14.16 3.39 6.38
CA GLU A 58 13.91 1.96 6.66
C GLU A 58 12.51 1.72 7.25
N ALA A 59 12.02 2.62 8.09
CA ALA A 59 10.72 2.46 8.74
C ALA A 59 9.55 2.46 7.73
N ALA A 60 9.63 3.29 6.69
CA ALA A 60 8.68 3.30 5.57
C ALA A 60 8.84 2.05 4.69
N HIS A 61 10.08 1.66 4.37
CA HIS A 61 10.36 0.43 3.62
C HIS A 61 9.78 -0.81 4.31
N ASP A 62 9.99 -0.96 5.62
CA ASP A 62 9.48 -2.09 6.39
C ASP A 62 7.95 -2.12 6.43
N GLN A 63 7.31 -0.96 6.48
CA GLN A 63 5.85 -0.86 6.42
C GLN A 63 5.31 -1.27 5.05
N ILE A 64 5.99 -0.87 3.97
CA ILE A 64 5.67 -1.28 2.60
C ILE A 64 5.76 -2.80 2.47
N VAL A 65 6.86 -3.41 2.93
CA VAL A 65 7.06 -4.87 2.89
C VAL A 65 6.01 -5.59 3.72
N LYS A 66 5.73 -5.12 4.94
CA LYS A 66 4.66 -5.66 5.79
C LYS A 66 3.32 -5.60 5.07
N THR A 67 2.98 -4.46 4.47
CA THR A 67 1.71 -4.29 3.76
C THR A 67 1.62 -5.24 2.56
N ALA A 68 2.71 -5.45 1.82
CA ALA A 68 2.74 -6.38 0.68
C ALA A 68 2.48 -7.84 1.08
N THR A 69 2.97 -8.25 2.26
CA THR A 69 2.89 -9.65 2.75
C THR A 69 1.68 -9.90 3.65
N MET A 70 0.96 -8.87 4.10
CA MET A 70 -0.26 -9.00 4.89
C MET A 70 -1.39 -9.77 4.19
N ALA A 71 -1.28 -10.01 2.88
CA ALA A 71 -2.24 -10.83 2.14
C ALA A 71 -2.00 -12.34 2.32
N GLU A 72 -0.86 -12.84 2.81
CA GLU A 72 -0.53 -14.28 2.77
C GLU A 72 -1.39 -15.16 3.70
N GLY A 73 -2.52 -15.64 3.17
CA GLY A 73 -3.31 -16.77 3.65
C GLY A 73 -3.68 -17.68 2.48
N GLU A 74 -3.06 -18.87 2.43
CA GLU A 74 -3.23 -20.07 1.57
C GLU A 74 -3.58 -19.97 0.05
N GLU A 75 -4.22 -18.94 -0.50
CA GLU A 75 -4.40 -18.72 -1.96
C GLU A 75 -4.49 -17.21 -2.31
N SER A 76 -3.72 -16.37 -1.62
CA SER A 76 -3.96 -14.93 -1.64
C SER A 76 -3.02 -14.16 -2.58
N GLU A 77 -3.61 -13.26 -3.37
CA GLU A 77 -2.90 -12.38 -4.29
C GLU A 77 -2.01 -11.40 -3.52
N THR A 78 -0.69 -11.49 -3.70
CA THR A 78 0.30 -10.53 -3.17
C THR A 78 -0.03 -9.11 -3.67
N ILE A 79 0.00 -8.11 -2.78
CA ILE A 79 -0.12 -6.72 -3.23
C ILE A 79 1.15 -6.36 -4.00
N LEU A 80 1.01 -6.09 -5.29
CA LEU A 80 2.11 -5.61 -6.12
C LEU A 80 2.35 -4.13 -5.81
N ILE A 81 3.43 -3.82 -5.10
CA ILE A 81 3.77 -2.43 -4.78
C ILE A 81 4.69 -1.86 -5.86
N SER A 82 4.24 -0.82 -6.56
CA SER A 82 5.00 -0.08 -7.57
C SER A 82 5.51 1.23 -6.98
N THR A 83 6.82 1.45 -7.01
CA THR A 83 7.50 2.58 -6.35
C THR A 83 7.57 3.86 -7.20
N THR A 84 6.68 4.04 -8.16
CA THR A 84 6.85 5.09 -9.19
C THR A 84 6.34 6.47 -8.76
N LEU A 85 6.82 6.98 -7.63
CA LEU A 85 6.70 8.41 -7.28
C LEU A 85 8.06 9.16 -7.34
N ALA A 86 9.18 8.46 -7.49
CA ALA A 86 10.52 9.03 -7.30
C ALA A 86 11.50 8.79 -8.46
N LEU A 87 11.08 8.88 -9.72
CA LEU A 87 12.00 8.77 -10.86
C LEU A 87 12.99 9.96 -11.03
N LEU A 88 13.18 10.85 -10.05
CA LEU A 88 14.00 12.06 -10.24
C LEU A 88 14.82 12.56 -9.03
N MET A 89 15.41 11.72 -8.17
CA MET A 89 16.52 12.19 -7.30
C MET A 89 17.68 11.18 -7.20
N ASP A 90 18.68 11.43 -8.05
CA ASP A 90 19.89 10.70 -8.42
C ASP A 90 20.97 10.59 -7.30
N SER A 91 20.60 10.43 -6.03
CA SER A 91 21.62 10.38 -4.95
C SER A 91 21.30 9.58 -3.69
N THR A 92 20.13 8.97 -3.56
CA THR A 92 19.71 8.31 -2.29
C THR A 92 19.94 6.80 -2.24
N TRP A 93 20.47 6.19 -3.31
CA TRP A 93 20.80 4.75 -3.38
C TRP A 93 22.31 4.52 -3.62
N ARG A 94 23.17 5.13 -2.79
CA ARG A 94 24.60 4.81 -2.70
C ARG A 94 24.95 4.24 -1.35
#